data_AF-A0A2S9I8D7-F1
#
_entry.id   AF-A0A2S9I8D7-F1
#
_cell.length_a   1.000
_cell.length_b   1.000
_cell.length_c   1.000
_cell.angle_alpha   90.00
_cell.angle_beta   90.00
_cell.angle_gamma   90.00
#
_symmetry.space_group_name_H-M   'P 1'
#
loop_
_entity.id
_entity.type
_entity.pdbx_description
1 polymer ?
#
loop_
_entity_poly.entity_id
_entity_poly.type
_entity_poly.pdbx_seq_one_letter_code
_entity_poly.pdbx_strand_id
1 'polypeptide(L)' 'MKPAWEWEQASADDVRLILALCSNLSGSKTGSLVGVEGRQVRKWTAGDARIPYAAWALLVHEAGLGWIASVKG' A
#
# COMPACT_ATOMS: atom_id res chain seq x y z
N MET A 1 4.81 1.45 -19.33
CA MET A 1 4.80 1.44 -17.85
C MET A 1 5.96 0.58 -17.38
N LYS A 2 6.69 0.96 -16.32
CA LYS A 2 7.75 0.09 -15.78
C LYS A 2 7.13 -1.15 -15.13
N PRO A 3 7.75 -2.32 -15.25
CA PRO A 3 7.28 -3.49 -14.52
C PRO A 3 7.44 -3.30 -13.00
N ALA A 4 6.61 -3.99 -12.21
CA ALA A 4 6.55 -3.78 -10.76
C ALA A 4 7.88 -4.00 -10.03
N TRP A 5 8.71 -4.93 -10.50
CA TRP A 5 10.04 -5.19 -9.93
C TRP A 5 11.06 -4.04 -10.14
N GLU A 6 10.73 -3.06 -10.98
CA GLU A 6 11.52 -1.82 -11.13
C GLU A 6 10.93 -0.65 -10.33
N TRP A 7 9.83 -0.85 -9.60
CA TRP A 7 9.25 0.20 -8.77
C TRP A 7 10.02 0.33 -7.47
N GLU A 8 10.12 1.56 -7.01
CA GLU A 8 10.58 1.81 -5.65
C GLU A 8 9.61 1.18 -4.66
N GLN A 9 10.17 0.47 -3.70
CA GLN A 9 9.42 -0.34 -2.77
C GLN A 9 8.90 0.53 -1.62
N ALA A 10 7.58 0.58 -1.46
CA ALA A 10 6.91 1.42 -0.46
C ALA A 10 7.45 1.18 0.97
N SER A 11 7.75 2.28 1.65
CA SER A 11 8.12 2.32 3.06
C SER A 11 6.91 2.16 3.98
N ALA A 12 7.16 1.98 5.28
CA ALA A 12 6.08 1.97 6.27
C ALA A 12 5.36 3.33 6.33
N ASP A 13 6.07 4.43 6.13
CA ASP A 13 5.50 5.78 6.09
C ASP A 13 4.60 5.97 4.87
N ASP A 14 5.02 5.48 3.70
CA ASP A 14 4.20 5.47 2.49
C ASP A 14 2.90 4.69 2.70
N VAL A 15 2.97 3.53 3.34
CA VAL A 15 1.78 2.72 3.65
C VAL A 15 0.86 3.45 4.62
N ARG A 16 1.39 4.09 5.67
CA ARG A 16 0.58 4.89 6.61
C ARG A 16 -0.09 6.07 5.91
N LEU A 17 0.64 6.76 5.04
CA LEU A 17 0.14 7.90 4.27
C LEU A 17 -1.02 7.48 3.37
N ILE A 18 -0.84 6.42 2.57
CA ILE A 18 -1.90 5.92 1.67
C ILE A 18 -3.13 5.48 2.46
N LEU A 19 -2.96 4.78 3.58
CA LEU A 19 -4.10 4.38 4.42
C LEU A 19 -4.84 5.58 5.02
N ALA A 20 -4.13 6.67 5.36
CA ALA A 20 -4.74 7.90 5.85
C ALA A 20 -5.54 8.65 4.77
N LEU A 21 -5.19 8.48 3.50
CA LEU A 21 -5.95 9.03 2.37
C LEU A 21 -7.22 8.22 2.07
N CYS A 22 -7.28 6.95 2.48
CA CYS A 22 -8.49 6.14 2.38
C CYS A 22 -9.48 6.47 3.50
N SER A 23 -10.61 7.09 3.17
CA SER A 23 -11.58 7.63 4.14
C SER A 23 -12.28 6.60 5.05
N ASN A 24 -12.08 5.28 4.84
CA ASN A 24 -12.80 4.24 5.60
C ASN A 24 -12.06 2.89 5.74
N LEU A 25 -10.73 2.86 5.70
CA LEU A 25 -9.98 1.61 5.86
C LEU A 25 -9.50 1.40 7.31
N SER A 26 -10.02 0.36 7.95
CA SER A 26 -9.40 -0.25 9.14
C SER A 26 -8.43 -1.35 8.70
N GLY A 27 -7.48 -1.75 9.55
CA GLY A 27 -6.53 -2.82 9.21
C GLY A 27 -7.19 -4.14 8.76
N SER A 28 -8.38 -4.46 9.28
CA SER A 28 -9.17 -5.61 8.83
C SER A 28 -9.74 -5.42 7.41
N LYS A 29 -10.37 -4.26 7.14
CA LYS A 29 -10.87 -3.92 5.79
C LYS A 29 -9.75 -3.84 4.76
N THR A 30 -8.61 -3.24 5.13
CA THR A 30 -7.39 -3.21 4.31
C THR A 30 -6.91 -4.63 4.00
N GLY A 31 -6.93 -5.52 5.00
CA GLY A 31 -6.59 -6.92 4.80
C GLY A 31 -7.49 -7.58 3.76
N SER A 32 -8.80 -7.45 3.91
CA SER A 32 -9.79 -7.98 2.95
C SER A 32 -9.61 -7.42 1.54
N LEU A 33 -9.30 -6.13 1.39
CA LEU A 33 -9.08 -5.47 0.10
C LEU A 33 -7.93 -6.11 -0.69
N VAL A 34 -6.85 -6.48 -0.01
CA VAL A 34 -5.63 -7.00 -0.65
C VAL A 34 -5.41 -8.51 -0.44
N GLY A 35 -6.41 -9.20 0.12
CA GLY A 35 -6.40 -10.65 0.31
C GLY A 35 -5.46 -11.17 1.41
N VAL A 36 -5.25 -10.41 2.49
CA VAL A 36 -4.40 -10.80 3.63
C VAL A 36 -5.10 -10.58 4.97
N GLU A 37 -4.54 -11.14 6.04
CA GLU A 37 -5.02 -10.84 7.40
C GLU A 37 -4.62 -9.42 7.84
N GLY A 38 -5.44 -8.78 8.68
CA GLY A 38 -5.12 -7.48 9.25
C GLY A 38 -3.82 -7.44 10.07
N ARG A 39 -3.36 -8.58 10.61
CA ARG A 39 -2.02 -8.70 11.24
C ARG A 39 -0.90 -8.39 10.24
N GLN A 40 -1.03 -8.81 8.99
CA GLN A 40 -0.03 -8.56 7.96
C GLN A 40 0.01 -7.08 7.59
N VAL A 41 -1.15 -6.41 7.54
CA VAL A 41 -1.25 -4.95 7.37
C VAL A 41 -0.50 -4.21 8.49
N ARG A 42 -0.69 -4.65 9.75
CA ARG A 42 0.02 -4.05 10.90
C ARG A 42 1.54 -4.15 10.78
N LYS A 43 2.06 -5.28 10.27
CA LYS A 43 3.50 -5.44 10.02
C LYS A 43 4.00 -4.45 8.98
N TRP A 44 3.24 -4.20 7.91
CA TRP A 44 3.60 -3.18 6.90
C TRP A 44 3.65 -1.78 7.51
N THR A 45 2.63 -1.42 8.29
CA THR A 45 2.60 -0.11 8.98
C THR A 45 3.62 0.00 10.11
N ALA A 46 4.19 -1.09 10.60
CA ALA A 46 5.25 -1.08 11.62
C ALA A 46 6.66 -1.06 11.00
N GLY A 47 6.79 -1.41 9.71
CA GLY A 47 8.08 -1.62 9.06
C GLY A 47 8.66 -3.02 9.25
N ASP A 48 7.95 -3.90 9.95
CA ASP A 48 8.36 -5.29 10.21
C ASP A 48 8.28 -6.19 8.96
N ALA A 49 7.57 -5.75 7.92
CA ALA A 49 7.47 -6.44 6.64
C ALA A 49 7.26 -5.44 5.50
N ARG A 50 7.75 -5.80 4.30
CA ARG A 50 7.48 -5.03 3.07
C ARG A 50 6.12 -5.40 2.49
N ILE A 51 5.41 -4.42 1.96
CA ILE A 51 4.13 -4.62 1.26
C ILE A 51 4.36 -5.17 -0.16
N PRO A 52 3.70 -6.26 -0.58
CA PRO A 52 3.81 -6.72 -1.97
C PRO A 52 3.33 -5.65 -2.98
N TYR A 53 3.96 -5.57 -4.15
CA TYR A 53 3.60 -4.59 -5.19
C TYR A 53 2.12 -4.62 -5.59
N ALA A 54 1.52 -5.81 -5.65
CA ALA A 54 0.10 -5.96 -5.97
C ALA A 54 -0.80 -5.32 -4.89
N ALA A 55 -0.48 -5.55 -3.61
CA ALA A 55 -1.21 -4.94 -2.49
C ALA A 55 -1.01 -3.41 -2.48
N TRP A 56 0.21 -2.94 -2.75
CA TRP A 56 0.49 -1.50 -2.89
C TRP A 56 -0.35 -0.85 -3.98
N ALA A 57 -0.41 -1.45 -5.17
CA ALA A 57 -1.18 -0.93 -6.29
C ALA A 57 -2.69 -0.82 -5.96
N LEU A 58 -3.26 -1.83 -5.29
CA LEU A 58 -4.64 -1.82 -4.86
C LEU A 58 -4.93 -0.71 -3.83
N LEU A 59 -4.01 -0.47 -2.89
CA LEU A 59 -4.18 0.61 -1.90
C LEU A 59 -4.09 2.00 -2.53
N VAL A 60 -3.14 2.21 -3.44
CA VAL A 60 -3.03 3.49 -4.18
C VAL A 60 -4.26 3.74 -5.04
N HIS A 61 -4.80 2.69 -5.66
CA HIS A 61 -6.06 2.77 -6.41
C HIS A 61 -7.23 3.16 -5.49
N GLU A 62 -7.39 2.48 -4.35
CA GLU A 62 -8.43 2.76 -3.37
C GLU A 62 -8.33 4.17 -2.77
N ALA A 63 -7.11 4.70 -2.62
CA ALA A 63 -6.87 6.07 -2.18
C ALA A 63 -7.29 7.14 -3.20
N GLY A 64 -7.84 6.75 -4.37
CA GLY A 64 -8.23 7.67 -5.43
C GLY A 64 -7.05 8.33 -6.14
N LEU A 65 -5.82 7.88 -5.87
CA LEU A 65 -4.60 8.46 -6.40
C LEU A 65 -4.23 7.97 -7.80
N GLY A 66 -5.08 7.15 -8.44
CA GLY A 66 -4.98 6.77 -9.85
C GLY A 66 -3.55 6.67 -10.40
N TRP A 67 -2.93 5.50 -10.31
CA TRP A 67 -1.63 5.13 -10.90
C TRP A 67 -0.52 6.21 -10.85
N ILE A 68 0.02 6.49 -9.65
CA ILE A 68 1.29 7.22 -9.52
C ILE A 68 2.45 6.30 -9.92
N ALA A 69 2.69 6.19 -11.22
CA ALA A 69 3.95 5.70 -11.75
C ALA A 69 4.98 6.84 -11.63
N SER A 70 5.86 6.75 -10.62
CA SER A 70 7.07 7.56 -10.47
C SER A 70 6.85 9.05 -10.21
N VAL A 71 7.03 9.48 -8.96
CA VAL A 71 7.61 10.80 -8.68
C VAL A 71 9.06 10.57 -8.28
N LYS A 72 9.98 10.74 -9.23
CA LYS A 72 11.39 11.00 -8.91
C LYS A 72 11.58 12.51 -8.92
N GLY A 73 12.05 13.05 -7.80
CA GLY A 73 12.95 14.21 -7.81
C GLY A 73 14.37 13.74 -8.10
#